data_AF-A0A933AL62-F1
#
_entry.id   AF-A0A933AL62-F1
#
_cell.length_a   1.000
_cell.length_b   1.000
_cell.length_c   1.000
_cell.angle_alpha   90.00
_cell.angle_beta   90.00
_cell.angle_gamma   90.00
#
_symmetry.space_group_name_H-M   'P 1'
#
loop_
_entity.id
_entity.type
_entity.pdbx_description
1 polymer ?
#
loop_
_entity_poly.entity_id
_entity_poly.type
_entity_poly.pdbx_seq_one_letter_code
_entity_poly.pdbx_strand_id
1 'polypeptide(L)'
;MMNLGDRRVVGLVFAGLIVRLAVAWQPVPVLIARVLPDDAFIYFVIARNMAAGLGATFDGLAPTNGFHPLWALALTPVFALWPGGDTPLHWALTLGALCDTAAGWLAGWIVWRRRSGFSRDPARAERESGQPQSAAMITMALYLFNPRAIQESVNGLETGLAMLALAVCVAAWQWAGERPGAGRDALFGAACGLA
;
A
#
# COMPACT_ATOMS: atom_id res chain seq x y z
N MET A 1 1.92 -13.77 19.90
CA MET A 1 2.17 -12.52 19.14
C MET A 1 3.14 -12.84 18.02
N MET A 2 2.91 -12.29 16.82
CA MET A 2 3.88 -12.36 15.73
C MET A 2 5.16 -11.69 16.22
N ASN A 3 6.31 -12.34 16.08
CA ASN A 3 7.56 -11.70 16.46
C ASN A 3 7.92 -10.65 15.41
N LEU A 4 7.42 -9.43 15.61
CA LEU A 4 7.69 -8.28 14.74
C LEU A 4 9.18 -7.90 14.74
N GLY A 5 9.90 -8.23 15.81
CA GLY A 5 11.34 -8.05 15.92
C GLY A 5 12.15 -9.19 15.30
N ASP A 6 11.50 -10.19 14.70
CA ASP A 6 12.23 -11.23 13.98
C ASP A 6 12.97 -10.61 12.79
N ARG A 7 14.30 -10.73 12.84
CA ARG A 7 15.22 -10.20 11.81
C ARG A 7 14.86 -10.69 10.40
N ARG A 8 14.24 -11.86 10.28
CA ARG A 8 13.80 -12.42 8.99
C ARG A 8 12.57 -11.69 8.46
N VAL A 9 11.58 -11.40 9.31
CA VAL A 9 10.38 -10.63 8.91
C VAL A 9 10.79 -9.22 8.51
N VAL A 10 11.59 -8.56 9.35
CA VAL A 10 12.12 -7.22 9.06
C VAL A 10 12.94 -7.23 7.77
N GLY A 11 13.81 -8.23 7.60
CA GLY A 11 14.62 -8.40 6.40
C GLY A 11 13.79 -8.58 5.12
N LEU A 12 12.72 -9.39 5.17
CA LEU A 12 11.82 -9.59 4.03
C LEU A 12 11.10 -8.30 3.62
N VAL A 13 10.52 -7.59 4.59
CA VAL A 13 9.81 -6.32 4.34
C VAL A 13 10.77 -5.27 3.79
N PHE A 14 11.94 -5.14 4.40
CA PHE A 14 12.94 -4.16 3.97
C PHE A 14 13.50 -4.47 2.58
N ALA A 15 13.78 -5.74 2.29
CA ALA A 15 14.21 -6.16 0.96
C ALA A 15 13.11 -5.92 -0.11
N GLY A 16 11.85 -6.23 0.22
CA GLY A 16 10.71 -5.94 -0.67
C GLY A 16 10.53 -4.45 -0.95
N LEU A 17 10.75 -3.60 0.05
CA LEU A 17 10.77 -2.14 -0.10
C LEU A 17 11.92 -1.69 -1.00
N ILE A 18 13.14 -2.17 -0.75
CA ILE A 18 14.32 -1.81 -1.57
C ILE A 18 14.07 -2.12 -3.04
N VAL A 19 13.49 -3.27 -3.36
CA VAL A 19 13.20 -3.64 -4.76
C VAL A 19 12.23 -2.64 -5.40
N ARG A 20 11.15 -2.25 -4.70
CA ARG A 20 10.20 -1.24 -5.19
C ARG A 20 10.85 0.14 -5.34
N LEU A 21 11.67 0.56 -4.37
CA LEU A 21 12.39 1.82 -4.44
C LEU A 21 13.39 1.84 -5.60
N ALA A 22 14.08 0.72 -5.86
CA ALA A 22 14.98 0.58 -6.99
C ALA A 22 14.24 0.75 -8.33
N VAL A 23 12.98 0.30 -8.43
CA VAL A 23 12.12 0.56 -9.60
C VAL A 23 11.67 2.02 -9.63
N ALA A 24 11.12 2.55 -8.53
CA ALA A 24 10.59 3.91 -8.43
C ALA A 24 11.61 5.01 -8.76
N TRP A 25 12.91 4.72 -8.58
CA TRP A 25 14.02 5.63 -8.84
C TRP A 25 14.80 5.30 -10.12
N GLN A 26 14.25 4.46 -11.01
CA GLN A 26 14.80 4.32 -12.36
C GLN A 26 14.69 5.62 -13.15
N PRO A 27 15.54 5.85 -14.17
CA PRO A 27 15.43 7.02 -15.03
C PRO A 27 14.02 7.18 -15.62
N VAL A 28 13.51 8.42 -15.68
CA VAL A 28 12.16 8.72 -16.18
C VAL A 28 11.84 8.09 -17.54
N PRO A 29 12.76 8.08 -18.55
CA PRO A 29 12.48 7.39 -19.81
C PRO A 29 12.17 5.89 -19.65
N VAL A 30 12.79 5.22 -18.68
CA VAL A 30 12.52 3.80 -18.36
C VAL A 30 11.18 3.67 -17.65
N LEU A 31 10.87 4.59 -16.73
CA LEU A 31 9.60 4.61 -16.02
C LEU A 31 8.42 4.79 -16.99
N ILE A 32 8.51 5.77 -17.89
CA ILE A 32 7.50 6.01 -18.94
C ILE A 32 7.31 4.75 -19.81
N ALA A 33 8.41 4.11 -20.21
CA ALA A 33 8.34 2.99 -21.13
C ALA A 33 7.81 1.68 -20.52
N ARG A 34 7.84 1.54 -19.18
CA ARG A 34 7.64 0.22 -18.54
C ARG A 34 6.78 0.22 -17.28
N VAL A 35 6.61 1.35 -16.62
CA VAL A 35 6.06 1.43 -15.26
C VAL A 35 4.86 2.37 -15.19
N LEU A 36 4.96 3.55 -15.80
CA LEU A 36 3.94 4.58 -15.77
C LEU A 36 2.94 4.37 -16.92
N PRO A 37 1.69 3.97 -16.65
CA PRO A 37 0.62 4.08 -17.63
C PRO A 37 0.24 5.55 -17.88
N ASP A 38 -0.40 5.81 -19.01
CA ASP A 38 -0.75 7.18 -19.45
C ASP A 38 -1.68 7.92 -18.47
N ASP A 39 -2.54 7.19 -17.77
CA ASP A 39 -3.49 7.74 -16.77
C ASP A 39 -2.79 8.23 -15.49
N ALA A 40 -1.59 7.73 -15.16
CA ALA A 40 -0.82 8.25 -14.03
C ALA A 40 -0.48 9.74 -14.19
N PHE A 41 -0.28 10.21 -15.42
CA PHE A 41 0.00 11.61 -15.69
C PHE A 41 -1.20 12.52 -15.40
N ILE A 42 -2.43 12.00 -15.49
CA ILE A 42 -3.63 12.74 -15.11
C ILE A 42 -3.59 13.05 -13.62
N TYR A 43 -3.24 12.07 -12.78
CA TYR A 43 -3.05 12.28 -11.35
C TYR A 43 -1.95 13.28 -11.03
N PHE A 44 -0.81 13.19 -11.70
CA PHE A 44 0.31 14.12 -11.49
C PHE A 44 -0.05 15.56 -11.85
N VAL A 45 -0.76 15.78 -12.95
CA VAL A 45 -1.24 17.10 -13.34
C VAL A 45 -2.26 17.65 -12.35
N ILE A 46 -3.24 16.84 -11.93
CA ILE A 46 -4.25 17.25 -10.95
C ILE A 46 -3.58 17.59 -9.61
N ALA A 47 -2.69 16.75 -9.11
CA ALA A 47 -1.96 16.99 -7.86
C ALA A 47 -1.11 18.26 -7.93
N ARG A 48 -0.46 18.53 -9.07
CA ARG A 48 0.28 19.77 -9.30
C ARG A 48 -0.63 21.00 -9.31
N ASN A 49 -1.79 20.92 -9.97
CA ASN A 49 -2.74 22.03 -10.02
C ASN A 49 -3.36 22.30 -8.64
N MET A 50 -3.68 21.24 -7.88
CA MET A 50 -4.11 21.34 -6.49
C MET A 50 -3.03 22.01 -5.61
N ALA A 51 -1.77 21.59 -5.77
CA ALA A 51 -0.63 22.19 -5.05
C ALA A 51 -0.43 23.67 -5.40
N ALA A 52 -0.74 24.07 -6.63
CA ALA A 52 -0.70 25.47 -7.08
C ALA A 52 -1.94 26.29 -6.67
N GLY A 53 -2.91 25.70 -5.97
CA GLY A 53 -4.12 26.39 -5.53
C GLY A 53 -5.21 26.54 -6.60
N LEU A 54 -5.06 25.89 -7.75
CA LEU A 54 -6.05 25.90 -8.85
C LEU A 54 -7.23 24.95 -8.60
N GLY A 55 -7.15 24.14 -7.53
CA GLY A 55 -8.14 23.12 -7.21
C GLY A 55 -7.95 21.83 -8.02
N ALA A 56 -8.94 20.94 -7.94
CA ALA A 56 -8.94 19.66 -8.66
C ALA A 56 -9.32 19.89 -10.13
N THR A 57 -8.32 20.17 -10.97
CA THR A 57 -8.48 20.45 -12.40
C THR A 57 -7.33 19.83 -13.19
N PHE A 58 -7.59 19.41 -14.43
CA PHE A 58 -6.55 18.94 -15.34
C PHE A 58 -6.01 20.09 -16.20
N ASP A 59 -6.89 20.96 -16.71
CA ASP A 59 -6.57 22.06 -17.62
C ASP A 59 -6.34 23.41 -16.92
N GLY A 60 -6.62 23.51 -15.62
CA GLY A 60 -6.54 24.76 -14.87
C GLY A 60 -7.80 25.62 -14.96
N LEU A 61 -8.83 25.18 -15.69
CA LEU A 61 -10.04 25.95 -15.99
C LEU A 61 -11.28 25.30 -15.39
N ALA A 62 -11.50 24.02 -15.69
CA ALA A 62 -12.69 23.30 -15.26
C ALA A 62 -12.38 22.36 -14.08
N PRO A 63 -13.25 22.30 -13.06
CA PRO A 63 -13.11 21.28 -12.02
C PRO A 63 -13.36 19.89 -12.62
N THR A 64 -12.63 18.90 -12.13
CA THR A 64 -12.81 17.48 -12.47
C THR A 64 -13.09 16.65 -11.22
N ASN A 65 -13.73 15.50 -11.40
CA ASN A 65 -14.01 14.51 -10.36
C ASN A 65 -13.74 13.06 -10.83
N GLY A 66 -13.18 12.88 -12.04
CA GLY A 66 -12.89 11.57 -12.63
C GLY A 66 -11.58 10.94 -12.15
N PHE A 67 -11.29 11.04 -10.86
CA PHE A 67 -10.06 10.53 -10.25
C PHE A 67 -10.32 10.07 -8.81
N HIS A 68 -9.43 9.26 -8.24
CA HIS A 68 -9.50 8.84 -6.84
C HIS A 68 -9.04 9.97 -5.90
N PRO A 69 -9.94 10.60 -5.10
CA PRO A 69 -9.60 11.82 -4.38
C PRO A 69 -8.52 11.63 -3.31
N LEU A 70 -8.54 10.49 -2.61
CA LEU A 70 -7.56 10.20 -1.57
C LEU A 70 -6.13 10.11 -2.14
N TRP A 71 -5.98 9.51 -3.32
CA TRP A 71 -4.68 9.40 -3.98
C TRP A 71 -4.18 10.76 -4.47
N ALA A 72 -5.03 11.55 -5.13
CA ALA A 72 -4.66 12.90 -5.56
C ALA A 72 -4.28 13.81 -4.37
N LEU A 73 -5.02 13.72 -3.26
CA LEU A 73 -4.68 14.43 -2.03
C LEU A 73 -3.35 13.97 -1.43
N ALA A 74 -3.03 12.68 -1.50
CA ALA A 74 -1.76 12.14 -1.03
C ALA A 74 -0.57 12.57 -1.91
N LEU A 75 -0.80 12.74 -3.21
CA LEU A 75 0.20 13.25 -4.16
C LEU A 75 0.39 14.77 -4.09
N THR A 76 -0.66 15.53 -3.75
CA THR A 76 -0.61 17.00 -3.66
C THR A 76 0.58 17.55 -2.86
N PRO A 77 0.87 17.09 -1.62
CA PRO A 77 2.04 17.57 -0.87
C PRO A 77 3.37 17.22 -1.55
N VAL A 78 3.45 16.11 -2.30
CA VAL A 78 4.66 15.76 -3.06
C VAL A 78 4.93 16.82 -4.13
N PHE A 79 3.92 17.19 -4.91
CA PHE A 79 4.06 18.21 -5.95
C PHE A 79 4.20 19.63 -5.39
N ALA A 80 3.73 19.89 -4.17
CA ALA A 80 3.98 21.15 -3.46
C ALA A 80 5.44 21.29 -3.00
N LEU A 81 6.05 20.21 -2.51
CA LEU A 81 7.43 20.18 -2.02
C LEU A 81 8.46 20.17 -3.17
N TRP A 82 8.12 19.53 -4.30
CA TRP A 82 8.97 19.43 -5.48
C TRP A 82 8.21 19.86 -6.75
N PRO A 83 8.05 21.18 -6.99
CA PRO A 83 7.19 21.69 -8.07
C PRO A 83 7.77 21.52 -9.48
N GLY A 84 9.03 21.11 -9.64
CA GLY A 84 9.71 21.04 -10.93
C GLY A 84 10.62 19.81 -11.08
N GLY A 85 10.93 19.50 -12.35
CA GLY A 85 11.75 18.37 -12.73
C GLY A 85 11.09 17.01 -12.49
N ASP A 86 11.91 15.98 -12.44
CA ASP A 86 11.49 14.58 -12.35
C ASP A 86 11.31 14.09 -10.90
N THR A 87 11.84 14.84 -9.93
CA THR A 87 11.79 14.51 -8.50
C THR A 87 10.40 14.19 -7.94
N PRO A 88 9.31 14.95 -8.23
CA PRO A 88 8.00 14.61 -7.70
C PRO A 88 7.48 13.26 -8.19
N LEU A 89 7.87 12.82 -9.40
CA LEU A 89 7.48 11.50 -9.92
C LEU A 89 8.08 10.39 -9.05
N HIS A 90 9.39 10.45 -8.75
CA HIS A 90 10.04 9.45 -7.91
C HIS A 90 9.44 9.36 -6.51
N TRP A 91 9.05 10.49 -5.92
CA TRP A 91 8.39 10.52 -4.62
C TRP A 91 6.95 10.02 -4.66
N ALA A 92 6.21 10.30 -5.74
CA ALA A 92 4.88 9.73 -5.97
C ALA A 92 4.95 8.19 -6.04
N LEU A 93 5.92 7.65 -6.79
CA LEU A 93 6.15 6.21 -6.87
C LEU A 93 6.63 5.61 -5.54
N THR A 94 7.45 6.36 -4.79
CA THR A 94 7.90 5.97 -3.44
C THR A 94 6.72 5.85 -2.48
N LEU A 95 5.72 6.74 -2.57
CA LEU A 95 4.51 6.65 -1.76
C LEU A 95 3.73 5.36 -2.06
N GLY A 96 3.55 5.02 -3.34
CA GLY A 96 2.94 3.75 -3.76
C GLY A 96 3.71 2.53 -3.24
N ALA A 97 5.05 2.57 -3.34
CA ALA A 97 5.93 1.52 -2.83
C ALA A 97 5.79 1.31 -1.31
N LEU A 98 5.67 2.38 -0.53
CA LEU A 98 5.47 2.32 0.92
C LEU A 98 4.11 1.72 1.28
N CYS A 99 3.04 2.17 0.61
CA CYS A 99 1.70 1.64 0.82
C CYS A 99 1.63 0.14 0.50
N ASP A 100 2.16 -0.28 -0.64
CA ASP A 100 2.12 -1.70 -1.04
C ASP A 100 3.03 -2.59 -0.18
N THR A 101 4.18 -2.08 0.25
CA THR A 101 5.04 -2.80 1.20
C THR A 101 4.29 -3.03 2.53
N ALA A 102 3.58 -2.00 3.01
CA ALA A 102 2.73 -2.12 4.20
C ALA A 102 1.59 -3.11 3.98
N ALA A 103 0.99 -3.14 2.78
CA ALA A 103 -0.03 -4.12 2.40
C ALA A 103 0.51 -5.56 2.46
N GLY A 104 1.71 -5.80 1.92
CA GLY A 104 2.37 -7.10 1.95
C GLY A 104 2.72 -7.58 3.36
N TRP A 105 3.20 -6.68 4.22
CA TRP A 105 3.39 -6.99 5.64
C TRP A 105 2.06 -7.33 6.33
N LEU A 106 1.01 -6.54 6.09
CA LEU A 106 -0.30 -6.76 6.69
C LEU A 106 -0.93 -8.08 6.21
N ALA A 107 -0.75 -8.44 4.93
CA ALA A 107 -1.18 -9.73 4.39
C ALA A 107 -0.55 -10.92 5.14
N GLY A 108 0.75 -10.86 5.42
CA GLY A 108 1.42 -11.85 6.26
C GLY A 108 0.86 -11.88 7.68
N TRP A 109 0.62 -10.71 8.29
CA TRP A 109 0.02 -10.61 9.61
C TRP A 109 -1.39 -11.22 9.67
N ILE A 110 -2.22 -11.00 8.64
CA ILE A 110 -3.56 -11.59 8.50
C ILE A 110 -3.48 -13.12 8.51
N VAL A 111 -2.54 -13.70 7.75
CA VAL A 111 -2.32 -15.16 7.72
C VAL A 111 -1.84 -15.68 9.05
N TRP A 112 -0.87 -15.00 9.67
CA TRP A 112 -0.38 -15.33 11.02
C TRP A 112 -1.53 -15.34 12.02
N ARG A 113 -2.35 -14.29 12.04
CA ARG A 113 -3.45 -14.12 12.98
C ARG A 113 -4.49 -15.22 12.81
N ARG A 114 -4.85 -15.54 11.56
CA ARG A 114 -5.81 -16.62 11.25
C ARG A 114 -5.30 -18.00 11.68
N ARG A 115 -4.01 -18.31 11.43
CA ARG A 115 -3.38 -19.60 11.78
C ARG A 115 -3.17 -19.76 13.29
N SER A 116 -2.82 -18.68 13.99
CA SER A 116 -2.59 -18.70 15.44
C SER A 116 -3.86 -18.93 16.29
N GLY A 117 -5.03 -19.06 15.66
CA GLY A 117 -6.24 -19.60 16.29
C GLY A 117 -6.79 -18.75 17.43
N PHE A 118 -6.61 -17.42 17.40
CA PHE A 118 -6.98 -16.52 18.51
C PHE A 118 -6.34 -16.84 19.86
N SER A 119 -5.40 -17.78 19.90
CA SER A 119 -4.76 -18.20 21.15
C SER A 119 -3.91 -17.07 21.70
N ARG A 120 -4.13 -16.77 22.98
CA ARG A 120 -3.31 -15.81 23.75
C ARG A 120 -1.86 -16.29 23.93
N ASP A 121 -1.60 -17.58 23.73
CA ASP A 121 -0.27 -18.19 23.88
C ASP A 121 0.38 -18.49 22.51
N PRO A 122 1.38 -17.70 22.07
CA PRO A 122 2.11 -17.93 20.83
C PRO A 122 2.90 -19.24 20.78
N ALA A 123 3.47 -19.68 21.91
CA ALA A 123 4.31 -20.88 21.94
C ALA A 123 3.47 -22.14 21.74
N ARG A 124 2.23 -22.11 22.23
CA ARG A 124 1.26 -23.19 22.05
C ARG A 124 0.65 -23.21 20.64
N ALA A 125 0.31 -22.05 20.10
CA ALA A 125 -0.18 -21.91 18.72
C ALA A 125 0.85 -22.41 17.68
N GLU A 126 2.14 -22.20 17.93
CA GLU A 126 3.21 -22.66 17.03
C GLU A 126 3.37 -24.18 17.01
N ARG A 127 3.12 -24.85 18.14
CA ARG A 127 3.17 -26.31 18.29
C ARG A 127 1.90 -27.00 17.75
N GLU A 128 0.74 -26.38 17.90
CA GLU A 128 -0.56 -26.99 17.58
C GLU A 128 -1.04 -26.68 16.14
N SER A 129 -0.65 -25.54 15.53
CA SER A 129 -1.21 -25.06 14.24
C SER A 129 -0.28 -25.20 13.01
N GLY A 130 0.90 -25.82 13.13
CA GLY A 130 1.83 -26.00 12.01
C GLY A 130 2.54 -24.71 11.57
N GLN A 131 3.25 -24.05 12.50
CA GLN A 131 4.15 -22.90 12.24
C GLN A 131 3.47 -21.67 11.59
N PRO A 132 2.65 -20.91 12.34
CA PRO A 132 1.94 -19.74 11.83
C PRO A 132 2.87 -18.61 11.35
N GLN A 133 4.08 -18.51 11.92
CA GLN A 133 5.07 -17.52 11.51
C GLN A 133 5.69 -17.84 10.14
N SER A 134 6.02 -19.11 9.89
CA SER A 134 6.51 -19.56 8.59
C SER A 134 5.48 -19.30 7.49
N ALA A 135 4.21 -19.57 7.75
CA ALA A 135 3.12 -19.31 6.80
C ALA A 135 3.02 -17.81 6.45
N ALA A 136 3.10 -16.93 7.44
CA ALA A 136 3.09 -15.49 7.22
C ALA A 136 4.29 -15.00 6.42
N MET A 137 5.49 -15.51 6.72
CA MET A 137 6.69 -15.18 5.96
C MET A 137 6.61 -15.64 4.51
N ILE A 138 6.05 -16.83 4.25
CA ILE A 138 5.82 -17.33 2.90
C ILE A 138 4.83 -16.40 2.17
N THR A 139 3.73 -16.00 2.80
CA THR A 139 2.78 -15.04 2.21
C THR A 139 3.46 -13.70 1.89
N MET A 140 4.25 -13.15 2.83
CA MET A 140 5.00 -11.93 2.61
C MET A 140 5.99 -12.09 1.44
N ALA A 141 6.75 -13.18 1.39
CA ALA A 141 7.71 -13.43 0.33
C ALA A 141 7.02 -13.55 -1.04
N LEU A 142 5.93 -14.31 -1.12
CA LEU A 142 5.18 -14.47 -2.37
C LEU A 142 4.57 -13.14 -2.85
N TYR A 143 4.11 -12.28 -1.94
CA TYR A 143 3.54 -10.98 -2.31
C TYR A 143 4.62 -9.93 -2.64
N LEU A 144 5.57 -9.72 -1.72
CA LEU A 144 6.57 -8.66 -1.81
C LEU A 144 7.54 -8.87 -2.97
N PHE A 145 7.81 -10.11 -3.38
CA PHE A 145 8.71 -10.41 -4.50
C PHE A 145 7.96 -10.82 -5.77
N ASN A 146 6.63 -10.65 -5.83
CA ASN A 146 5.89 -10.83 -7.08
C ASN A 146 6.21 -9.66 -8.04
N PRO A 147 6.78 -9.92 -9.23
CA PRO A 147 7.14 -8.86 -10.17
C PRO A 147 5.95 -7.99 -10.61
N ARG A 148 4.76 -8.60 -10.75
CA ARG A 148 3.53 -7.86 -11.08
C ARG A 148 3.10 -6.96 -9.94
N ALA A 149 3.09 -7.45 -8.70
CA ALA A 149 2.74 -6.62 -7.55
C ALA A 149 3.71 -5.44 -7.42
N ILE A 150 5.02 -5.68 -7.61
CA ILE A 150 6.03 -4.61 -7.61
C ILE A 150 5.71 -3.58 -8.69
N GLN A 151 5.54 -4.00 -9.95
CA GLN A 151 5.31 -3.10 -11.08
C GLN A 151 4.01 -2.27 -10.91
N GLU A 152 2.90 -2.92 -10.55
CA GLU A 152 1.62 -2.24 -10.36
C GLU A 152 1.61 -1.34 -9.12
N SER A 153 2.37 -1.67 -8.06
CA SER A 153 2.43 -0.82 -6.86
C SER A 153 3.15 0.51 -7.06
N VAL A 154 4.01 0.59 -8.08
CA VAL A 154 4.85 1.76 -8.39
C VAL A 154 4.48 2.36 -9.75
N ASN A 155 3.25 2.16 -10.22
CA ASN A 155 2.76 2.68 -11.49
C ASN A 155 2.32 4.15 -11.44
N GLY A 156 2.28 4.77 -10.25
CA GLY A 156 1.86 6.18 -10.08
C GLY A 156 0.34 6.38 -9.93
N LEU A 157 -0.42 5.30 -10.00
CA LEU A 157 -1.83 5.25 -9.66
C LEU A 157 -2.03 4.90 -8.18
N GLU A 158 -3.29 4.88 -7.75
CA GLU A 158 -3.68 4.54 -6.38
C GLU A 158 -3.42 3.08 -5.99
N THR A 159 -2.94 2.22 -6.90
CA THR A 159 -2.91 0.76 -6.74
C THR A 159 -2.25 0.31 -5.43
N GLY A 160 -1.10 0.87 -5.06
CA GLY A 160 -0.43 0.53 -3.80
C GLY A 160 -1.25 0.93 -2.56
N LEU A 161 -1.94 2.08 -2.62
CA LEU A 161 -2.84 2.54 -1.56
C LEU A 161 -4.11 1.68 -1.49
N ALA A 162 -4.68 1.32 -2.64
CA ALA A 162 -5.84 0.43 -2.73
C ALA A 162 -5.53 -0.95 -2.14
N MET A 163 -4.35 -1.52 -2.43
CA MET A 163 -3.93 -2.79 -1.83
C MET A 163 -3.76 -2.71 -0.31
N LEU A 164 -3.25 -1.59 0.20
CA LEU A 164 -3.18 -1.35 1.65
C LEU A 164 -4.58 -1.24 2.26
N ALA A 165 -5.47 -0.46 1.65
CA ALA A 165 -6.84 -0.30 2.13
C ALA A 165 -7.60 -1.63 2.11
N LEU A 166 -7.45 -2.43 1.07
CA LEU A 166 -8.01 -3.79 1.00
C LEU A 166 -7.46 -4.69 2.10
N ALA A 167 -6.14 -4.67 2.36
CA ALA A 167 -5.55 -5.43 3.46
C ALA A 167 -6.09 -4.98 4.83
N VAL A 168 -6.27 -3.67 5.03
CA VAL A 168 -6.90 -3.11 6.25
C VAL A 168 -8.35 -3.58 6.37
N CYS A 169 -9.11 -3.56 5.27
CA CYS A 169 -10.49 -4.06 5.23
C CYS A 169 -10.57 -5.54 5.65
N VAL A 170 -9.69 -6.41 5.11
CA VAL A 170 -9.64 -7.84 5.49
C VAL A 170 -9.22 -8.02 6.95
N ALA A 171 -8.26 -7.24 7.44
CA ALA A 171 -7.84 -7.26 8.84
C ALA A 171 -8.99 -6.83 9.78
N ALA A 172 -9.72 -5.78 9.41
CA ALA A 172 -10.87 -5.29 10.16
C ALA A 172 -12.04 -6.29 10.13
N TRP A 173 -12.30 -6.93 8.99
CA TRP A 173 -13.29 -8.00 8.86
C TRP A 173 -12.97 -9.16 9.80
N GLN A 174 -11.72 -9.63 9.79
CA GLN A 174 -11.29 -10.69 10.70
C GLN A 174 -11.53 -10.30 12.15
N TRP A 175 -11.20 -9.06 12.53
CA TRP A 175 -11.35 -8.54 13.88
C TRP A 175 -12.80 -8.36 14.35
N ALA A 176 -13.68 -7.90 13.46
CA ALA A 176 -15.11 -7.77 13.71
C ALA A 176 -15.76 -9.15 13.89
N GLY A 177 -15.39 -10.12 13.04
CA GLY A 177 -15.90 -11.49 13.11
C GLY A 177 -15.53 -12.24 14.40
N GLU A 178 -14.43 -11.89 15.08
CA GLU A 178 -14.03 -12.56 16.33
C GLU A 178 -14.93 -12.18 17.51
N ARG A 179 -15.36 -10.91 17.58
CA ARG A 179 -16.27 -10.42 18.62
C ARG A 179 -17.17 -9.36 18.00
N PRO A 180 -18.39 -9.73 17.58
CA PRO A 180 -19.34 -8.79 17.02
C PRO A 180 -19.63 -7.65 17.98
N GLY A 181 -19.82 -6.44 17.45
CA GLY A 181 -20.14 -5.28 18.27
C GLY A 181 -20.13 -4.00 17.44
N ALA A 182 -21.10 -3.13 17.70
CA ALA A 182 -21.38 -1.94 16.89
C ALA A 182 -20.14 -1.09 16.57
N GLY A 183 -19.23 -0.89 17.54
CA GLY A 183 -18.00 -0.14 17.31
C GLY A 183 -17.00 -0.81 16.35
N ARG A 184 -16.93 -2.15 16.36
CA ARG A 184 -16.06 -2.92 15.46
C ARG A 184 -16.66 -3.04 14.07
N ASP A 185 -17.97 -3.22 14.00
CA ASP A 185 -18.71 -3.24 12.74
C ASP A 185 -18.64 -1.86 12.06
N ALA A 186 -18.71 -0.78 12.83
CA ALA A 186 -18.47 0.58 12.34
C ALA A 186 -17.03 0.77 11.83
N LEU A 187 -16.01 0.25 12.55
CA LEU A 187 -14.63 0.32 12.08
C LEU A 187 -14.42 -0.49 10.80
N PHE A 188 -15.02 -1.67 10.69
CA PHE A 188 -15.02 -2.47 9.47
C PHE A 188 -15.68 -1.71 8.31
N GLY A 189 -16.85 -1.10 8.54
CA GLY A 189 -17.51 -0.24 7.55
C GLY A 189 -16.64 0.94 7.11
N ALA A 190 -15.93 1.59 8.04
CA ALA A 190 -14.99 2.66 7.71
C ALA A 190 -13.79 2.16 6.88
N ALA A 191 -13.26 0.97 7.20
CA ALA A 191 -12.21 0.34 6.40
C ALA A 191 -12.70 -0.03 4.99
N CYS A 192 -13.94 -0.49 4.84
CA CYS A 192 -14.56 -0.72 3.53
C CYS A 192 -14.75 0.57 2.74
N GLY A 193 -15.08 1.70 3.39
CA GLY A 193 -15.23 2.98 2.70
C GLY A 193 -13.91 3.59 2.22
N LEU A 194 -12.78 3.15 2.77
CA LEU A 194 -11.43 3.55 2.36
C LEU A 194 -10.84 2.68 1.24
N ALA A 195 -11.37 1.47 1.04
CA ALA A 195 -10.88 0.46 0.10
C ALA A 195 -11.66 0.51 -1.22
#